data_AF-X1KKG3-F1
#
_entry.id   AF-X1KKG3-F1
#
_cell.length_a   1.000
_cell.length_b   1.000
_cell.length_c   1.000
_cell.angle_alpha   90.00
_cell.angle_beta   90.00
_cell.angle_gamma   90.00
#
_symmetry.space_group_name_H-M   'P 1'
#
loop_
_entity.id
_entity.type
_entity.pdbx_description
1 polymer ?
#
loop_
_entity_poly.entity_id
_entity_poly.type
_entity_poly.pdbx_seq_one_letter_code
_entity_poly.pdbx_strand_id
1 'polypeptide(L)'
;MDGVIFKQTGQYAVCCVENFSDELKTTIRDNLTRICHGADLASRSSIMFKYAATLKSFWDRYSTKEDKTRIGMLGELLAHVIILKKLDSFDVISPFFNMEEKHIRKGFDLVLYESASNEVWITEVKSGGA
;
A
#
# COMPACT_ATOMS: atom_id res chain seq x y z
N MET A 1 -11.62 4.15 10.88
CA MET A 1 -10.25 4.65 10.76
C MET A 1 -10.19 6.07 11.25
N ASP A 2 -10.12 6.18 12.56
CA ASP A 2 -9.89 7.38 13.33
C ASP A 2 -8.63 8.09 12.85
N GLY A 3 -8.64 9.42 12.89
CA GLY A 3 -7.50 10.22 12.45
C GLY A 3 -7.34 10.40 10.95
N VAL A 4 -8.25 9.81 10.16
CA VAL A 4 -8.25 9.91 8.71
C VAL A 4 -9.59 10.44 8.23
N ILE A 5 -9.58 11.68 7.73
CA ILE A 5 -10.72 12.27 7.02
C ILE A 5 -10.72 11.73 5.60
N PHE A 6 -11.83 11.12 5.20
CA PHE A 6 -12.04 10.69 3.82
C PHE A 6 -13.30 11.37 3.28
N LYS A 7 -13.17 12.05 2.15
CA LYS A 7 -14.28 12.71 1.45
C LYS A 7 -14.23 12.34 -0.03
N GLN A 8 -15.31 11.76 -0.54
CA GLN A 8 -15.48 11.49 -1.95
C GLN A 8 -16.42 12.54 -2.57
N THR A 9 -16.06 13.08 -3.72
CA THR A 9 -16.86 14.07 -4.44
C THR A 9 -16.75 13.81 -5.94
N GLY A 10 -17.84 13.31 -6.52
CA GLY A 10 -17.85 12.89 -7.93
C GLY A 10 -16.77 11.85 -8.20
N GLN A 11 -15.84 12.19 -9.10
CA GLN A 11 -14.79 11.27 -9.59
C GLN A 11 -13.48 11.33 -8.79
N TYR A 12 -13.39 12.14 -7.73
CA TYR A 12 -12.20 12.20 -6.91
C TYR A 12 -12.51 11.96 -5.44
N ALA A 13 -11.49 11.54 -4.70
CA ALA A 13 -11.54 11.44 -3.25
C ALA A 13 -10.35 12.16 -2.64
N VAL A 14 -10.59 12.81 -1.51
CA VAL A 14 -9.56 13.43 -0.68
C VAL A 14 -9.47 12.64 0.60
N CYS A 15 -8.25 12.16 0.89
CA CYS A 15 -7.92 11.48 2.13
C CYS A 15 -6.87 12.31 2.87
N CYS A 16 -7.19 12.78 4.08
CA CYS A 16 -6.29 13.55 4.93
C CYS A 16 -6.02 12.77 6.21
N VAL A 17 -4.76 12.42 6.44
CA VAL A 17 -4.30 11.83 7.71
C VAL A 17 -3.98 12.98 8.65
N GLU A 18 -4.84 13.23 9.63
CA GLU A 18 -4.68 14.31 10.61
C GLU A 18 -3.81 13.88 11.78
N ASN A 19 -3.93 12.60 12.18
CA ASN A 19 -3.05 12.01 13.18
C ASN A 19 -2.84 10.50 12.93
N PHE A 20 -1.74 9.98 13.47
CA PHE A 20 -1.45 8.55 13.42
C PHE A 20 -2.11 7.83 14.61
N SER A 21 -3.41 7.58 14.47
CA SER A 21 -4.23 6.89 15.47
C SER A 21 -3.79 5.43 15.67
N ASP A 22 -4.18 4.83 16.79
CA ASP A 22 -3.89 3.40 17.04
C ASP A 22 -4.65 2.49 16.07
N GLU A 23 -5.82 2.91 15.59
CA GLU A 23 -6.56 2.21 14.53
C GLU A 23 -5.79 2.23 13.20
N LEU A 24 -5.22 3.38 12.80
CA LEU A 24 -4.40 3.48 11.59
C LEU A 24 -3.12 2.63 11.72
N LYS A 25 -2.42 2.70 12.86
CA LYS A 25 -1.22 1.86 13.11
C LYS A 25 -1.55 0.37 13.02
N THR A 26 -2.66 -0.04 13.63
CA THR A 26 -3.11 -1.44 13.61
C THR A 26 -3.48 -1.86 12.20
N THR A 27 -4.20 -1.00 11.47
CA THR A 27 -4.52 -1.21 10.05
C THR A 27 -3.28 -1.41 9.20
N ILE A 28 -2.25 -0.57 9.35
CA ILE A 28 -0.98 -0.72 8.63
C ILE A 28 -0.33 -2.06 9.00
N ARG A 29 -0.24 -2.38 10.30
CA ARG A 29 0.36 -3.62 10.79
C ARG A 29 -0.32 -4.86 10.21
N ASP A 30 -1.65 -4.92 10.28
CA ASP A 30 -2.44 -6.08 9.87
C ASP A 30 -2.40 -6.31 8.35
N ASN A 31 -2.23 -5.23 7.58
CA ASN A 31 -2.20 -5.30 6.12
C ASN A 31 -0.79 -5.31 5.54
N LEU A 32 0.26 -5.07 6.32
CA LEU A 32 1.63 -4.93 5.82
C LEU A 32 2.06 -6.15 4.99
N THR A 33 1.86 -7.36 5.50
CA THR A 33 2.22 -8.59 4.79
C THR A 33 1.42 -8.76 3.50
N ARG A 34 0.10 -8.54 3.55
CA ARG A 34 -0.78 -8.60 2.38
C ARG A 34 -0.36 -7.61 1.31
N ILE A 35 -0.08 -6.37 1.70
CA ILE A 35 0.35 -5.31 0.79
C ILE A 35 1.69 -5.68 0.18
N CYS A 36 2.68 -6.03 0.99
CA CYS A 36 4.04 -6.30 0.52
C CYS A 36 4.16 -7.52 -0.40
N HIS A 37 3.44 -8.61 -0.11
CA HIS A 37 3.61 -9.89 -0.82
C HIS A 37 2.43 -10.28 -1.71
N GLY A 38 1.31 -9.53 -1.66
CA GLY A 38 0.06 -9.89 -2.32
C GLY A 38 -0.83 -10.80 -1.46
N ALA A 39 -2.14 -10.78 -1.74
CA ALA A 39 -3.15 -11.50 -0.96
C ALA A 39 -2.97 -13.03 -0.97
N ASP A 40 -2.55 -13.59 -2.10
CA ASP A 40 -2.39 -15.04 -2.30
C ASP A 40 -1.17 -15.67 -1.60
N LEU A 41 -0.12 -14.87 -1.36
CA LEU A 41 1.07 -15.33 -0.65
C LEU A 41 0.95 -15.08 0.86
N ALA A 42 0.23 -14.03 1.27
CA ALA A 42 -0.07 -13.74 2.67
C ALA A 42 -0.98 -14.81 3.32
N SER A 43 -1.80 -15.51 2.53
CA SER A 43 -2.65 -16.61 3.02
C SER A 43 -1.90 -17.92 3.23
N ARG A 44 -0.65 -18.04 2.74
CA ARG A 44 0.18 -19.25 2.91
C ARG A 44 0.93 -19.18 4.25
N SER A 45 0.79 -20.23 5.07
CA SER A 45 1.37 -20.36 6.42
C SER A 45 2.90 -20.55 6.46
N SER A 46 3.66 -19.88 5.58
CA SER A 46 5.12 -19.89 5.60
C SER A 46 5.65 -18.82 6.55
N ILE A 47 6.71 -19.14 7.29
CA ILE A 47 7.38 -18.24 8.24
C ILE A 47 7.86 -16.94 7.57
N MET A 48 8.15 -16.99 6.26
CA MET A 48 8.60 -15.83 5.46
C MET A 48 7.51 -14.75 5.30
N PHE A 49 6.23 -15.10 5.43
CA PHE A 49 5.10 -14.17 5.31
C PHE A 49 4.54 -13.76 6.67
N LYS A 50 5.37 -13.79 7.73
CA LYS A 50 5.00 -13.25 9.04
C LYS A 50 5.33 -11.76 9.11
N TYR A 51 4.51 -11.00 9.83
CA TYR A 51 4.69 -9.55 10.04
C TYR A 51 6.14 -9.14 10.34
N ALA A 52 6.81 -9.80 11.30
CA ALA A 52 8.18 -9.46 11.69
C ALA A 52 9.20 -9.64 10.54
N ALA A 53 9.04 -10.69 9.73
CA ALA A 53 9.90 -10.95 8.58
C ALA A 53 9.62 -9.93 7.45
N THR A 54 8.34 -9.63 7.18
CA THR A 54 7.95 -8.60 6.22
C THR A 54 8.47 -7.22 6.64
N LEU A 55 8.33 -6.85 7.91
CA LEU A 55 8.80 -5.57 8.44
C LEU A 55 10.32 -5.43 8.30
N LYS A 56 11.08 -6.48 8.65
CA LYS A 56 12.53 -6.49 8.43
C LYS A 56 12.87 -6.31 6.95
N SER A 57 12.20 -7.06 6.08
CA SER A 57 12.40 -6.98 4.63
C SER A 57 12.03 -5.61 4.04
N PHE A 58 10.99 -4.96 4.57
CA PHE A 58 10.64 -3.59 4.23
C PHE A 58 11.75 -2.63 4.70
N TRP A 59 12.16 -2.74 5.96
CA TRP A 59 13.19 -1.89 6.56
C TRP A 59 14.51 -1.97 5.79
N ASP A 60 14.98 -3.17 5.45
CA ASP A 60 16.22 -3.38 4.69
C ASP A 60 16.18 -2.70 3.31
N ARG A 61 14.98 -2.65 2.67
CA ARG A 61 14.78 -1.94 1.40
C ARG A 61 14.65 -0.43 1.56
N TYR A 62 14.16 0.03 2.72
CA TYR A 62 13.81 1.42 3.01
C TYR A 62 14.97 2.23 3.61
N SER A 63 15.68 1.67 4.59
CA SER A 63 16.60 2.42 5.47
C SER A 63 17.85 2.96 4.77
N THR A 64 18.22 2.37 3.64
CA THR A 64 19.42 2.73 2.86
C THR A 64 19.12 3.72 1.73
N LYS A 65 17.85 4.09 1.52
CA LYS A 65 17.43 4.99 0.45
C LYS A 65 17.57 6.44 0.85
N GLU A 66 17.75 7.31 -0.12
CA GLU A 66 17.68 8.77 0.07
C GLU A 66 16.28 9.23 0.49
N ASP A 67 16.18 10.42 1.09
CA ASP A 67 14.93 10.94 1.66
C ASP A 67 13.79 11.00 0.65
N LYS A 68 14.06 11.45 -0.57
CA LYS A 68 13.06 11.53 -1.63
C LYS A 68 12.49 10.15 -1.98
N THR A 69 13.35 9.14 -2.07
CA THR A 69 12.93 7.76 -2.33
C THR A 69 12.16 7.19 -1.14
N ARG A 70 12.59 7.46 0.10
CA ARG A 70 11.88 7.06 1.31
C ARG A 70 10.46 7.65 1.38
N ILE A 71 10.30 8.93 1.04
CA ILE A 71 8.99 9.59 0.96
C ILE A 71 8.09 8.91 -0.07
N GLY A 72 8.62 8.61 -1.27
CA GLY A 72 7.87 7.90 -2.31
C GLY A 72 7.40 6.53 -1.84
N MET A 73 8.30 5.73 -1.26
CA MET A 73 7.97 4.40 -0.73
C MET A 73 6.87 4.43 0.35
N LEU A 74 6.92 5.40 1.27
CA LEU A 74 5.88 5.56 2.28
C LEU A 74 4.56 6.06 1.69
N GLY A 75 4.62 6.94 0.69
CA GLY A 75 3.44 7.42 -0.03
C GLY A 75 2.69 6.30 -0.72
N GLU A 76 3.41 5.42 -1.43
CA GLU A 76 2.84 4.23 -2.07
C GLU A 76 2.26 3.25 -1.05
N LEU A 77 2.98 2.96 0.05
CA LEU A 77 2.47 2.12 1.14
C LEU A 77 1.16 2.68 1.73
N LEU A 78 1.10 4.00 1.96
CA LEU A 78 -0.10 4.66 2.47
C LEU A 78 -1.25 4.62 1.47
N ALA A 79 -0.98 4.77 0.17
CA ALA A 79 -1.98 4.64 -0.88
C ALA A 79 -2.63 3.24 -0.85
N HIS A 80 -1.82 2.18 -0.76
CA HIS A 80 -2.32 0.81 -0.58
C HIS A 80 -3.25 0.69 0.64
N VAL A 81 -2.86 1.23 1.79
CA VAL A 81 -3.64 1.16 3.03
C VAL A 81 -4.97 1.90 2.89
N ILE A 82 -4.95 3.11 2.33
CA ILE A 82 -6.15 3.94 2.17
C ILE A 82 -7.11 3.29 1.18
N ILE A 83 -6.63 2.88 0.01
CA ILE A 83 -7.47 2.24 -1.02
C ILE A 83 -8.14 1.00 -0.44
N LEU A 84 -7.37 0.12 0.20
CA LEU A 84 -7.88 -1.13 0.79
C LEU A 84 -8.91 -0.91 1.92
N LYS A 85 -8.90 0.25 2.58
CA LYS A 85 -9.78 0.52 3.75
C LYS A 85 -10.89 1.53 3.51
N LYS A 86 -10.82 2.32 2.46
CA LYS A 86 -11.75 3.43 2.20
C LYS A 86 -12.44 3.32 0.84
N LEU A 87 -11.91 2.52 -0.09
CA LEU A 87 -12.50 2.31 -1.39
C LEU A 87 -12.90 0.83 -1.55
N ASP A 88 -14.04 0.47 -0.98
CA ASP A 88 -14.50 -0.92 -0.86
C ASP A 88 -14.81 -1.60 -2.20
N SER A 89 -14.90 -0.84 -3.30
CA SER A 89 -15.11 -1.40 -4.64
C SER A 89 -13.85 -1.97 -5.29
N PHE A 90 -12.66 -1.68 -4.74
CA PHE A 90 -11.38 -2.09 -5.32
C PHE A 90 -10.69 -3.20 -4.54
N ASP A 91 -10.24 -4.20 -5.27
CA ASP A 91 -9.24 -5.16 -4.81
C ASP A 91 -7.84 -4.74 -5.28
N VAL A 92 -6.88 -4.68 -4.36
CA VAL A 92 -5.46 -4.52 -4.70
C VAL A 92 -4.92 -5.86 -5.17
N ILE A 93 -4.55 -5.96 -6.46
CA ILE A 93 -4.07 -7.21 -7.07
C ILE A 93 -2.57 -7.22 -7.36
N SER A 94 -1.89 -6.07 -7.30
CA SER A 94 -0.43 -6.01 -7.32
C SER A 94 0.16 -6.02 -5.90
N PRO A 95 1.22 -6.81 -5.63
CA PRO A 95 2.00 -6.64 -4.40
C PRO A 95 2.70 -5.28 -4.40
N PHE A 96 3.19 -4.81 -3.25
CA PHE A 96 4.05 -3.62 -3.11
C PHE A 96 5.53 -3.97 -3.33
N PHE A 97 6.02 -5.13 -2.87
CA PHE A 97 7.37 -5.56 -3.26
C PHE A 97 7.38 -6.03 -4.71
N ASN A 98 8.44 -5.66 -5.45
CA ASN A 98 8.75 -6.33 -6.69
C ASN A 98 9.17 -7.77 -6.38
N MET A 99 8.40 -8.73 -6.89
CA MET A 99 8.58 -10.16 -6.63
C MET A 99 9.50 -10.82 -7.68
N GLU A 100 9.74 -10.16 -8.82
CA GLU A 100 10.55 -10.68 -9.94
C GLU A 100 12.01 -10.21 -9.88
N GLU A 101 12.25 -8.95 -9.49
CA GLU A 101 13.60 -8.40 -9.37
C GLU A 101 13.85 -7.70 -8.03
N LYS A 102 15.08 -7.79 -7.52
CA LYS A 102 15.58 -6.89 -6.45
C LYS A 102 15.68 -5.43 -6.93
N HIS A 103 15.41 -5.16 -8.21
CA HIS A 103 15.35 -3.84 -8.82
C HIS A 103 13.95 -3.21 -8.70
N ILE A 104 13.95 -1.88 -8.54
CA ILE A 104 12.81 -1.05 -8.10
C ILE A 104 11.70 -0.90 -9.16
N ARG A 105 11.93 -1.19 -10.44
CA ARG A 105 10.94 -0.86 -11.48
C ARG A 105 9.91 -1.97 -11.66
N LYS A 106 8.77 -1.80 -10.99
CA LYS A 106 7.48 -2.25 -11.54
C LYS A 106 7.05 -1.31 -12.65
N GLY A 107 6.24 -1.81 -13.57
CA GLY A 107 5.63 -0.96 -14.60
C GLY A 107 4.70 0.12 -14.01
N PHE A 108 4.07 -0.17 -12.86
CA PHE A 108 3.07 0.67 -12.20
C PHE A 108 3.14 0.50 -10.67
N ASP A 109 2.71 1.53 -9.92
CA ASP A 109 2.76 1.53 -8.46
C ASP A 109 1.70 0.60 -7.85
N LEU A 110 0.42 0.74 -8.27
CA LEU A 110 -0.61 -0.22 -7.91
C LEU A 110 -1.50 -0.58 -9.10
N VAL A 111 -1.91 -1.84 -9.12
CA VAL A 111 -2.95 -2.36 -10.00
C VAL A 111 -4.14 -2.77 -9.13
N LEU A 112 -5.31 -2.23 -9.45
CA LEU A 112 -6.56 -2.52 -8.77
C LEU A 112 -7.52 -3.24 -9.72
N TYR A 113 -8.44 -3.99 -9.13
CA TYR A 113 -9.56 -4.59 -9.84
C TYR A 113 -10.87 -4.13 -9.21
N GLU A 114 -11.78 -3.62 -10.03
CA GLU A 114 -13.13 -3.26 -9.59
C GLU A 114 -14.12 -4.33 -10.03
N SER A 115 -14.61 -5.12 -9.06
CA SER A 115 -15.46 -6.28 -9.36
C SER A 115 -16.82 -5.89 -9.97
N ALA A 116 -17.34 -4.70 -9.64
CA ALA A 116 -18.65 -4.25 -10.12
C ALA A 116 -18.67 -3.91 -11.62
N SER A 117 -17.58 -3.32 -12.12
CA SER A 117 -17.40 -2.92 -13.52
C SER A 117 -16.59 -3.95 -14.33
N ASN A 118 -15.92 -4.91 -13.65
CA ASN A 118 -14.98 -5.85 -14.23
C ASN A 118 -13.80 -5.14 -14.93
N GLU A 119 -13.32 -4.07 -14.31
CA GLU A 119 -12.27 -3.21 -14.85
C GLU A 119 -10.95 -3.36 -14.07
N VAL A 120 -9.85 -3.25 -14.81
CA VAL A 120 -8.50 -3.15 -14.24
C VAL A 120 -8.07 -1.70 -14.23
N TRP A 121 -7.65 -1.23 -13.07
CA TRP A 121 -7.21 0.14 -12.84
C TRP A 121 -5.70 0.16 -12.61
N ILE A 122 -5.02 0.99 -13.39
CA ILE A 122 -3.60 1.23 -13.27
C ILE A 122 -3.43 2.57 -12.55
N THR A 123 -2.68 2.56 -11.45
CA THR A 123 -2.51 3.74 -10.60
C THR A 123 -1.05 4.14 -10.50
N GLU A 124 -0.85 5.45 -10.42
CA GLU A 124 0.44 6.09 -10.23
C GLU A 124 0.36 6.95 -8.97
N VAL A 125 1.31 6.77 -8.06
CA VAL A 125 1.41 7.52 -6.82
C VAL A 125 2.52 8.55 -6.95
N LYS A 126 2.16 9.81 -6.71
CA LYS A 126 3.12 10.91 -6.71
C LYS A 126 3.19 11.53 -5.31
N SER A 127 4.41 11.67 -4.80
CA SER A 127 4.66 12.60 -3.70
C SER A 127 4.58 14.04 -4.24
N GLY A 128 3.84 14.92 -3.56
CA GLY A 128 3.81 16.34 -3.91
C GLY A 128 5.20 16.97 -3.89
N GLY A 129 5.43 17.95 -4.76
CA GLY A 129 6.62 18.81 -4.70
C GLY A 129 6.40 19.94 -3.71
N ALA A 130 7.39 20.20 -2.86
CA ALA A 130 7.48 21.44 -2.09
C ALA A 130 8.02 22.57 -2.97
#